data_AF-A0A9R0U2Z3-F1
#
_entry.id   AF-A0A9R0U2Z3-F1
#
_cell.length_a   1.000
_cell.length_b   1.000
_cell.length_c   1.000
_cell.angle_alpha   90.00
_cell.angle_beta   90.00
_cell.angle_gamma   90.00
#
_symmetry.space_group_name_H-M   'P 1'
#
loop_
_entity.id
_entity.type
_entity.pdbx_description
1 polymer ?
#
loop_
_entity_poly.entity_id
_entity_poly.type
_entity_poly.pdbx_seq_one_letter_code
_entity_poly.pdbx_strand_id
1 'polypeptide(L)'
;MSQFDHNLVFICNRTQQQDVFNILGVVFGSALFLGFNNCISLQPIVIMERVVLYREKAAGMYSTLAYAIAQMAIELPYIIVQVLVFAMIVYPMIGFQMTTVKLFWFLLYMMLSFMYYTLYGMMTVALTPNLEMASGLSFLIYVFWNVFSGFIIGRELITIWWRWVYWANPAAWTVYGLMFSQLGDRTELIHVPGQPDQTVQEFLEGYLGLEGRYFNLVTYLHLVVIALFALLFFIFVKHLKFERR
;
A
#
# COMPACT_ATOMS: atom_id res chain seq x y z
N MET A 1 16.84 -33.64 -4.83
CA MET A 1 15.70 -32.91 -4.23
C MET A 1 16.03 -32.43 -2.80
N SER A 2 17.30 -32.14 -2.47
CA SER A 2 17.73 -31.70 -1.13
C SER A 2 18.53 -30.38 -1.13
N GLN A 3 18.79 -29.78 -2.30
CA GLN A 3 19.54 -28.53 -2.40
C GLN A 3 18.64 -27.29 -2.49
N PHE A 4 17.35 -27.48 -2.82
CA PHE A 4 16.37 -26.38 -2.90
C PHE A 4 15.82 -25.94 -1.54
N ASP A 5 15.84 -26.84 -0.53
CA ASP A 5 15.42 -26.49 0.83
C ASP A 5 16.42 -25.57 1.53
N HIS A 6 17.72 -25.67 1.24
CA HIS A 6 18.72 -24.85 1.92
C HIS A 6 18.64 -23.35 1.59
N ASN A 7 18.09 -22.96 0.44
CA ASN A 7 17.91 -21.55 0.10
C ASN A 7 16.56 -20.99 0.60
N LEU A 8 15.54 -21.82 0.76
CA LEU A 8 14.27 -21.43 1.39
C LEU A 8 14.39 -21.35 2.92
N VAL A 9 15.28 -22.14 3.53
CA VAL A 9 15.55 -22.15 4.97
C VAL A 9 16.28 -20.89 5.46
N PHE A 10 16.94 -20.13 4.57
CA PHE A 10 17.66 -18.91 4.96
C PHE A 10 16.75 -17.79 5.50
N ILE A 11 15.45 -17.77 5.14
CA ILE A 11 14.46 -16.82 5.69
C ILE A 11 13.74 -17.42 6.94
N CYS A 12 13.91 -18.73 7.18
CA CYS A 12 13.17 -19.47 8.19
C CYS A 12 13.81 -19.37 9.59
N ASN A 13 15.13 -19.23 9.67
CA ASN A 13 15.82 -19.19 10.96
C ASN A 13 15.90 -17.76 11.51
N ARG A 14 14.73 -17.19 11.84
CA ARG A 14 14.49 -15.80 12.32
C ARG A 14 15.09 -15.53 13.71
N THR A 15 16.34 -15.86 13.87
CA THR A 15 17.11 -15.67 15.11
C THR A 15 17.88 -14.35 15.07
N GLN A 16 17.94 -13.69 13.91
CA GLN A 16 18.65 -12.43 13.75
C GLN A 16 17.71 -11.30 13.31
N GLN A 17 18.04 -10.08 13.76
CA GLN A 17 17.38 -8.86 13.33
C GLN A 17 17.29 -8.70 11.80
N GLN A 18 18.30 -9.19 11.07
CA GLN A 18 18.36 -9.11 9.61
C GLN A 18 17.16 -9.80 8.94
N ASP A 19 16.66 -10.90 9.49
CA ASP A 19 15.54 -11.64 8.89
C ASP A 19 14.24 -10.86 9.02
N VAL A 20 14.04 -10.16 10.14
CA VAL A 20 12.91 -9.26 10.35
C VAL A 20 12.96 -8.10 9.36
N PHE A 21 14.15 -7.53 9.11
CA PHE A 21 14.32 -6.49 8.10
C PHE A 21 14.15 -7.00 6.67
N ASN A 22 14.55 -8.24 6.37
CA ASN A 22 14.31 -8.85 5.08
C ASN A 22 12.80 -8.98 4.83
N ILE A 23 12.03 -9.45 5.81
CA ILE A 23 10.57 -9.52 5.73
C ILE A 23 9.97 -8.13 5.57
N LEU A 24 10.43 -7.15 6.36
CA LEU A 24 9.97 -5.77 6.25
C LEU A 24 10.26 -5.18 4.86
N GLY A 25 11.43 -5.47 4.29
CA GLY A 25 11.82 -5.06 2.94
C GLY A 25 10.94 -5.71 1.86
N VAL A 26 10.58 -6.98 2.01
CA VAL A 26 9.65 -7.65 1.10
C VAL A 26 8.24 -7.06 1.22
N VAL A 27 7.75 -6.80 2.44
CA VAL A 27 6.46 -6.12 2.67
C VAL A 27 6.45 -4.73 2.04
N PHE A 28 7.52 -3.97 2.23
CA PHE A 28 7.69 -2.64 1.63
C PHE A 28 7.71 -2.70 0.09
N GLY A 29 8.53 -3.58 -0.50
CA GLY A 29 8.63 -3.72 -1.95
C GLY A 29 7.37 -4.26 -2.61
N SER A 30 6.68 -5.18 -1.94
CA SER A 30 5.44 -5.76 -2.45
C SER A 30 4.25 -4.82 -2.32
N ALA A 31 4.06 -4.15 -1.18
CA ALA A 31 2.86 -3.37 -0.95
C ALA A 31 3.00 -1.94 -1.47
N LEU A 32 4.14 -1.28 -1.26
CA LEU A 32 4.32 0.13 -1.58
C LEU A 32 4.86 0.34 -2.98
N PHE A 33 5.94 -0.36 -3.34
CA PHE A 33 6.55 -0.20 -4.66
C PHE A 33 5.65 -0.76 -5.76
N LEU A 34 5.11 -1.98 -5.61
CA LEU A 34 4.19 -2.53 -6.61
C LEU A 34 2.87 -1.73 -6.68
N GLY A 35 2.36 -1.27 -5.54
CA GLY A 35 1.19 -0.39 -5.48
C GLY A 35 1.41 0.92 -6.25
N PHE A 36 2.57 1.56 -6.10
CA PHE A 36 2.90 2.76 -6.87
C PHE A 36 3.11 2.50 -8.37
N ASN A 37 3.67 1.34 -8.75
CA ASN A 37 3.74 0.95 -10.15
C ASN A 37 2.35 0.80 -10.75
N ASN A 38 1.40 0.20 -10.03
CA ASN A 38 0.00 0.13 -10.45
C ASN A 38 -0.58 1.53 -10.70
N CYS A 39 -0.35 2.49 -9.80
CA CYS A 39 -0.74 3.89 -9.99
C CYS A 39 -0.17 4.46 -11.30
N ILE A 40 1.14 4.38 -11.54
CA ILE A 40 1.77 4.93 -12.76
C ILE A 40 1.19 4.29 -14.02
N SER A 41 0.98 2.97 -14.03
CA SER A 41 0.43 2.26 -15.19
C SER A 41 -1.02 2.65 -15.51
N LEU A 42 -1.81 3.06 -14.51
CA LEU A 42 -3.20 3.46 -14.68
C LEU A 42 -3.36 4.91 -15.17
N GLN A 43 -2.48 5.82 -14.79
CA GLN A 43 -2.58 7.24 -15.17
C GLN A 43 -2.77 7.51 -16.68
N PRO A 44 -2.00 6.89 -17.61
CA PRO A 44 -2.19 7.10 -19.04
C PRO A 44 -3.51 6.53 -19.57
N ILE A 45 -4.07 5.52 -18.91
CA ILE A 45 -5.37 4.95 -19.32
C ILE A 45 -6.48 5.95 -18.97
N VAL A 46 -6.47 6.46 -17.74
CA VAL A 46 -7.50 7.39 -17.23
C VAL A 46 -7.46 8.73 -17.97
N ILE A 47 -6.28 9.23 -18.37
CA ILE A 47 -6.19 10.48 -19.15
C ILE A 47 -6.74 10.31 -20.58
N MET A 48 -6.59 9.13 -21.20
CA MET A 48 -7.19 8.84 -22.50
C MET A 48 -8.72 8.75 -22.39
N GLU A 49 -9.23 8.07 -21.36
CA GLU A 49 -10.66 7.96 -21.11
C GLU A 49 -11.33 9.31 -20.85
N ARG A 50 -10.64 10.24 -20.17
CA ARG A 50 -11.14 11.61 -19.96
C ARG A 50 -11.52 12.30 -21.27
N VAL A 51 -10.74 12.13 -22.33
CA VAL A 51 -11.02 12.77 -23.63
C VAL A 51 -12.35 12.27 -24.18
N VAL A 52 -12.61 10.97 -24.05
CA VAL A 52 -13.88 10.36 -24.43
C VAL A 52 -15.00 10.87 -23.52
N LEU A 53 -14.78 10.92 -22.20
CA LEU A 53 -15.76 11.45 -21.23
C LEU A 53 -16.22 12.87 -21.59
N TYR A 54 -15.30 13.77 -21.94
CA TYR A 54 -15.66 15.14 -22.30
C TYR A 54 -16.52 15.19 -23.56
N ARG A 55 -16.20 14.38 -24.57
CA ARG A 55 -17.00 14.29 -25.81
C ARG A 55 -18.40 13.73 -25.55
N GLU A 56 -18.50 12.61 -24.85
CA GLU A 56 -19.80 11.96 -24.60
C GLU A 56 -20.68 12.75 -23.62
N LYS A 57 -20.06 13.46 -22.67
CA LYS A 57 -20.77 14.39 -21.79
C LYS A 57 -21.28 15.61 -22.56
N ALA A 58 -20.53 16.13 -23.53
CA ALA A 58 -21.00 17.22 -24.40
C ALA A 58 -22.17 16.77 -25.31
N ALA A 59 -22.20 15.50 -25.71
CA ALA A 59 -23.32 14.88 -26.42
C ALA A 59 -24.52 14.49 -25.51
N GLY A 60 -24.39 14.64 -24.18
CA GLY A 60 -25.46 14.35 -23.23
C GLY A 60 -25.71 12.87 -22.97
N MET A 61 -24.78 11.96 -23.30
CA MET A 61 -25.03 10.51 -23.22
C MET A 61 -25.02 9.96 -21.79
N TYR A 62 -24.14 10.45 -20.89
CA TYR A 62 -24.09 10.01 -19.49
C TYR A 62 -23.48 11.06 -18.55
N SER A 63 -23.74 10.90 -17.25
CA SER A 63 -23.27 11.79 -16.19
C SER A 63 -21.86 11.44 -15.72
N THR A 64 -21.14 12.44 -15.18
CA THR A 64 -19.82 12.23 -14.55
C THR A 64 -19.86 11.24 -13.37
N LEU A 65 -20.98 11.15 -12.66
CA LEU A 65 -21.15 10.20 -11.55
C LEU A 65 -21.18 8.76 -12.07
N ALA A 66 -21.91 8.52 -13.17
CA ALA A 66 -21.95 7.20 -13.80
C ALA A 66 -20.56 6.75 -14.25
N TYR A 67 -19.75 7.65 -14.82
CA TYR A 67 -18.35 7.37 -15.17
C TYR A 67 -17.50 7.01 -13.94
N ALA A 68 -17.53 7.84 -12.89
CA ALA A 68 -16.68 7.60 -11.72
C ALA A 68 -17.01 6.27 -11.04
N ILE A 69 -18.29 5.92 -10.91
CA ILE A 69 -18.72 4.65 -10.33
C ILE A 69 -18.32 3.48 -11.23
N ALA A 70 -18.52 3.59 -12.54
CA ALA A 70 -18.11 2.56 -13.49
C ALA A 70 -16.59 2.30 -13.44
N GLN A 71 -15.80 3.36 -13.36
CA GLN A 71 -14.35 3.26 -13.25
C GLN A 71 -13.92 2.53 -11.97
N MET A 72 -14.48 2.92 -10.82
CA MET A 72 -14.16 2.24 -9.56
C MET A 72 -14.62 0.77 -9.57
N ALA A 73 -15.74 0.47 -10.23
CA ALA A 73 -16.26 -0.88 -10.33
C ALA A 73 -15.40 -1.80 -11.21
N ILE A 74 -14.77 -1.30 -12.27
CA ILE A 74 -13.90 -2.11 -13.15
C ILE A 74 -12.51 -2.34 -12.54
N GLU A 75 -12.00 -1.40 -11.76
CA GLU A 75 -10.70 -1.54 -11.08
C GLU A 75 -10.72 -2.59 -9.97
N LEU A 76 -11.85 -2.74 -9.27
CA LEU A 76 -11.98 -3.68 -8.15
C LEU A 76 -11.70 -5.15 -8.52
N PRO A 77 -12.29 -5.75 -9.57
CA PRO A 77 -11.95 -7.11 -9.98
C PRO A 77 -10.51 -7.23 -10.49
N TYR A 78 -9.98 -6.19 -11.16
CA TYR A 78 -8.61 -6.19 -11.65
C TYR A 78 -7.61 -6.27 -10.48
N ILE A 79 -7.80 -5.46 -9.45
CA ILE A 79 -6.99 -5.47 -8.23
C ILE A 79 -7.09 -6.82 -7.51
N ILE A 80 -8.29 -7.41 -7.40
CA ILE A 80 -8.46 -8.72 -6.76
C ILE A 80 -7.62 -9.78 -7.47
N VAL A 81 -7.68 -9.85 -8.81
CA VAL A 81 -6.91 -10.82 -9.58
C VAL A 81 -5.41 -10.58 -9.42
N GLN A 82 -4.95 -9.32 -9.51
CA GLN A 82 -3.54 -8.98 -9.33
C GLN A 82 -3.01 -9.40 -7.96
N VAL A 83 -3.75 -9.11 -6.89
CA VAL A 83 -3.36 -9.43 -5.51
C VAL A 83 -3.37 -10.94 -5.28
N LEU A 84 -4.35 -11.67 -5.81
CA LEU A 84 -4.39 -13.14 -5.68
C LEU A 84 -3.22 -13.81 -6.38
N VAL A 85 -2.92 -13.41 -7.62
CA VAL A 85 -1.78 -13.95 -8.38
C VAL A 85 -0.47 -13.65 -7.64
N PHE A 86 -0.31 -12.41 -7.15
CA PHE A 86 0.88 -12.01 -6.41
C PHE A 86 1.03 -12.79 -5.10
N ALA A 87 -0.03 -12.88 -4.30
CA ALA A 87 -0.02 -13.55 -3.00
C ALA A 87 0.25 -15.05 -3.15
N MET A 88 -0.29 -15.71 -4.18
CA MET A 88 -0.05 -17.12 -4.45
C MET A 88 1.45 -17.44 -4.63
N ILE A 89 2.22 -16.49 -5.18
CA ILE A 89 3.66 -16.66 -5.43
C ILE A 89 4.48 -16.24 -4.21
N VAL A 90 4.22 -15.06 -3.67
CA VAL A 90 5.09 -14.43 -2.67
C VAL A 90 4.84 -14.94 -1.26
N TYR A 91 3.60 -15.25 -0.90
CA TYR A 91 3.27 -15.77 0.44
C TYR A 91 4.01 -17.08 0.79
N PRO A 92 4.04 -18.11 -0.08
CA PRO A 92 4.84 -19.30 0.17
C PRO A 92 6.35 -19.03 0.07
N MET A 93 6.79 -18.10 -0.78
CA MET A 93 8.22 -17.78 -0.97
C MET A 93 8.87 -17.17 0.28
N ILE A 94 8.13 -16.35 1.03
CA ILE A 94 8.60 -15.78 2.31
C ILE A 94 8.56 -16.84 3.44
N GLY A 95 7.79 -17.91 3.27
CA GLY A 95 7.58 -18.90 4.32
C GLY A 95 6.66 -18.39 5.44
N PHE A 96 5.65 -17.57 5.11
CA PHE A 96 4.64 -17.19 6.09
C PHE A 96 3.82 -18.40 6.55
N GLN A 97 3.26 -18.29 7.77
CA GLN A 97 2.46 -19.36 8.34
C GLN A 97 1.18 -19.58 7.51
N MET A 98 0.96 -20.81 7.06
CA MET A 98 -0.19 -21.20 6.24
C MET A 98 -1.48 -21.34 7.08
N THR A 99 -1.87 -20.27 7.75
CA THR A 99 -3.15 -20.18 8.49
C THR A 99 -4.10 -19.26 7.73
N THR A 100 -5.35 -19.70 7.57
CA THR A 100 -6.39 -18.95 6.82
C THR A 100 -6.55 -17.51 7.31
N VAL A 101 -6.46 -17.28 8.62
CA VAL A 101 -6.58 -15.95 9.23
C VAL A 101 -5.44 -15.03 8.77
N LYS A 102 -4.18 -15.50 8.81
CA LYS A 102 -3.01 -14.71 8.42
C LYS A 102 -2.96 -14.43 6.93
N LEU A 103 -3.36 -15.42 6.12
CA LEU A 103 -3.50 -15.26 4.67
C LEU A 103 -4.58 -14.24 4.33
N PHE A 104 -5.73 -14.28 5.02
CA PHE A 104 -6.81 -13.32 4.81
C PHE A 104 -6.36 -11.89 5.11
N TRP A 105 -5.69 -11.65 6.24
CA TRP A 105 -5.17 -10.32 6.57
C TRP A 105 -4.10 -9.85 5.58
N PHE A 106 -3.22 -10.75 5.13
CA PHE A 106 -2.23 -10.42 4.10
C PHE A 106 -2.91 -9.98 2.80
N LEU A 107 -3.87 -10.76 2.30
CA LEU A 107 -4.63 -10.44 1.09
C LEU A 107 -5.40 -9.12 1.24
N LEU A 108 -6.02 -8.89 2.40
CA LEU A 108 -6.78 -7.69 2.69
C LEU A 108 -5.88 -6.44 2.64
N TYR A 109 -4.75 -6.43 3.33
CA TYR A 109 -3.85 -5.27 3.33
C TYR A 109 -3.18 -5.04 1.97
N MET A 110 -2.86 -6.10 1.23
CA MET A 110 -2.39 -5.97 -0.15
C MET A 110 -3.46 -5.37 -1.07
N MET A 111 -4.71 -5.81 -0.95
CA MET A 111 -5.85 -5.25 -1.69
C MET A 111 -6.11 -3.79 -1.33
N LEU A 112 -6.11 -3.46 -0.04
CA LEU A 112 -6.26 -2.07 0.43
C LEU A 112 -5.13 -1.19 -0.11
N SER A 113 -3.89 -1.70 -0.12
CA SER A 113 -2.74 -0.97 -0.65
C SER A 113 -2.93 -0.60 -2.12
N PHE A 114 -3.23 -1.60 -2.94
CA PHE A 114 -3.45 -1.40 -4.36
C PHE A 114 -4.63 -0.45 -4.60
N MET A 115 -5.74 -0.65 -3.90
CA MET A 115 -6.93 0.19 -4.04
C MET A 115 -6.65 1.67 -3.75
N TYR A 116 -5.96 2.00 -2.65
CA TYR A 116 -5.68 3.41 -2.36
C TYR A 116 -4.69 4.00 -3.37
N TYR A 117 -3.70 3.24 -3.84
CA TYR A 117 -2.76 3.72 -4.87
C TYR A 117 -3.43 3.95 -6.22
N THR A 118 -4.33 3.05 -6.63
CA THR A 118 -5.15 3.19 -7.84
C THR A 118 -6.03 4.45 -7.76
N LEU A 119 -6.77 4.62 -6.67
CA LEU A 119 -7.63 5.80 -6.47
C LEU A 119 -6.83 7.09 -6.37
N TYR A 120 -5.66 7.04 -5.73
CA TYR A 120 -4.73 8.14 -5.68
C TYR A 120 -4.26 8.54 -7.09
N GLY A 121 -3.89 7.58 -7.95
CA GLY A 121 -3.53 7.84 -9.34
C GLY A 121 -4.66 8.43 -10.17
N MET A 122 -5.88 7.91 -9.99
CA MET A 122 -7.07 8.48 -10.65
C MET A 122 -7.34 9.91 -10.20
N MET A 123 -7.21 10.20 -8.90
CA MET A 123 -7.35 11.54 -8.32
C MET A 123 -6.29 12.51 -8.86
N THR A 124 -5.01 12.12 -8.93
CA THR A 124 -3.93 13.00 -9.42
C THR A 124 -4.06 13.28 -10.90
N VAL A 125 -4.54 12.31 -11.68
CA VAL A 125 -4.94 12.56 -13.07
C VAL A 125 -6.07 13.58 -13.06
N ALA A 126 -7.19 13.33 -12.38
CA ALA A 126 -8.36 14.24 -12.32
C ALA A 126 -8.00 15.69 -11.92
N LEU A 127 -6.99 15.87 -11.08
CA LEU A 127 -6.50 17.17 -10.63
C LEU A 127 -5.66 17.94 -11.67
N THR A 128 -4.99 17.23 -12.59
CA THR A 128 -4.00 17.83 -13.49
C THR A 128 -4.42 17.78 -14.97
N PRO A 129 -3.96 18.74 -15.81
CA PRO A 129 -4.31 18.77 -17.22
C PRO A 129 -3.52 17.76 -18.06
N ASN A 130 -2.26 17.48 -17.67
CA ASN A 130 -1.31 16.70 -18.46
C ASN A 130 -0.76 15.52 -17.66
N LEU A 131 -0.42 14.43 -18.35
CA LEU A 131 0.13 13.22 -17.74
C LEU A 131 1.45 13.49 -17.00
N GLU A 132 2.34 14.32 -17.56
CA GLU A 132 3.62 14.65 -16.94
C GLU A 132 3.44 15.33 -15.57
N MET A 133 2.44 16.20 -15.44
CA MET A 133 2.10 16.85 -14.18
C MET A 133 1.49 15.87 -13.17
N ALA A 134 0.61 14.96 -13.64
CA ALA A 134 0.02 13.91 -12.81
C ALA A 134 1.10 12.99 -12.23
N SER A 135 1.99 12.49 -13.08
CA SER A 135 3.08 11.59 -12.70
C SER A 135 4.08 12.27 -11.78
N GLY A 136 4.44 13.53 -12.07
CA GLY A 136 5.35 14.32 -11.23
C GLY A 136 4.79 14.56 -9.83
N LEU A 137 3.53 14.98 -9.72
CA LEU A 137 2.86 15.16 -8.42
C LEU A 137 2.75 13.82 -7.66
N SER A 138 2.40 12.75 -8.38
CA SER A 138 2.28 11.41 -7.82
C SER A 138 3.59 10.93 -7.21
N PHE A 139 4.70 11.16 -7.92
CA PHE A 139 6.04 10.78 -7.48
C PHE A 139 6.50 11.55 -6.23
N LEU A 140 6.26 12.86 -6.16
CA LEU A 140 6.66 13.67 -4.99
C LEU A 140 6.01 13.18 -3.70
N ILE A 141 4.70 12.92 -3.73
CA ILE A 141 3.95 12.40 -2.58
C ILE A 141 4.35 10.96 -2.28
N TYR A 142 4.62 10.15 -3.31
CA TYR A 142 5.12 8.78 -3.11
C TYR A 142 6.45 8.75 -2.35
N VAL A 143 7.41 9.61 -2.72
CA VAL A 143 8.70 9.73 -2.01
C VAL A 143 8.45 10.11 -0.55
N PHE A 144 7.56 11.06 -0.30
CA PHE A 144 7.19 11.46 1.06
C PHE A 144 6.60 10.29 1.86
N TRP A 145 5.63 9.56 1.30
CA TRP A 145 5.06 8.37 1.94
C TRP A 145 6.08 7.25 2.15
N ASN A 146 7.04 7.08 1.25
CA ASN A 146 8.10 6.08 1.36
C ASN A 146 9.05 6.35 2.53
N VAL A 147 9.52 7.58 2.67
CA VAL A 147 10.46 7.97 3.73
C VAL A 147 9.84 7.78 5.11
N PHE A 148 8.57 8.19 5.28
CA PHE A 148 7.85 8.10 6.54
C PHE A 148 7.04 6.79 6.71
N SER A 149 7.32 5.76 5.91
CA SER A 149 6.60 4.46 6.00
C SER A 149 7.05 3.58 7.18
N GLY A 150 8.17 3.91 7.83
CA GLY A 150 8.75 3.11 8.91
C GLY A 150 9.84 2.12 8.48
N PHE A 151 10.05 1.92 7.17
CA PHE A 151 11.14 1.07 6.66
C PHE A 151 12.46 1.83 6.50
N ILE A 152 12.45 2.98 5.79
CA ILE A 152 13.66 3.79 5.55
C ILE A 152 14.13 4.45 6.85
N ILE A 153 13.18 5.02 7.61
CA ILE A 153 13.41 5.64 8.90
C ILE A 153 12.47 5.00 9.90
N GLY A 154 13.03 4.32 10.91
CA GLY A 154 12.28 3.74 12.01
C GLY A 154 11.54 4.83 12.79
N ARG A 155 10.39 4.50 13.38
CA ARG A 155 9.49 5.47 14.03
C ARG A 155 10.17 6.27 15.14
N GLU A 156 11.07 5.65 15.89
CA GLU A 156 11.78 6.28 17.00
C GLU A 156 12.79 7.35 16.56
N LEU A 157 13.39 7.17 15.37
CA LEU A 157 14.35 8.12 14.80
C LEU A 157 13.66 9.36 14.21
N ILE A 158 12.33 9.31 14.02
CA ILE A 158 11.55 10.46 13.57
C ILE A 158 11.42 11.44 14.75
N THR A 159 11.88 12.68 14.51
CA THR A 159 11.74 13.78 15.47
C THR A 159 10.28 13.94 15.93
N ILE A 160 10.09 14.29 17.21
CA ILE A 160 8.76 14.30 17.85
C ILE A 160 7.73 15.13 17.07
N TRP A 161 8.16 16.28 16.53
CA TRP A 161 7.31 17.18 15.74
C TRP A 161 6.87 16.61 14.38
N TRP A 162 7.57 15.61 13.82
CA TRP A 162 7.24 14.97 12.55
C TRP A 162 6.54 13.62 12.72
N ARG A 163 6.37 13.15 13.96
CA ARG A 163 5.78 11.83 14.25
C ARG A 163 4.31 11.72 13.83
N TRP A 164 3.57 12.83 13.74
CA TRP A 164 2.20 12.82 13.22
C TRP A 164 2.14 12.43 11.74
N VAL A 165 3.20 12.70 10.96
CA VAL A 165 3.26 12.32 9.54
C VAL A 165 3.23 10.80 9.40
N TYR A 166 3.93 10.07 10.27
CA TYR A 166 3.88 8.61 10.32
C TYR A 166 2.43 8.13 10.53
N TRP A 167 1.69 8.77 11.43
CA TRP A 167 0.29 8.43 11.70
C TRP A 167 -0.70 8.91 10.64
N ALA A 168 -0.33 9.86 9.79
CA ALA A 168 -1.17 10.34 8.68
C ALA A 168 -0.88 9.62 7.35
N ASN A 169 0.12 8.74 7.32
CA ASN A 169 0.64 8.14 6.10
C ASN A 169 0.00 6.76 5.82
N PRO A 170 -0.76 6.59 4.73
CA PRO A 170 -1.35 5.30 4.37
C PRO A 170 -0.32 4.21 4.08
N ALA A 171 0.87 4.59 3.60
CA ALA A 171 1.96 3.64 3.39
C ALA A 171 2.49 3.07 4.71
N ALA A 172 2.62 3.90 5.75
CA ALA A 172 3.02 3.46 7.09
C ALA A 172 1.98 2.50 7.69
N TRP A 173 0.70 2.81 7.51
CA TRP A 173 -0.40 1.96 7.93
C TRP A 173 -0.40 0.58 7.24
N THR A 174 -0.04 0.53 5.96
CA THR A 174 0.05 -0.72 5.20
C THR A 174 1.16 -1.60 5.74
N VAL A 175 2.36 -1.02 5.92
CA VAL A 175 3.50 -1.71 6.54
C VAL A 175 3.15 -2.19 7.93
N TYR A 176 2.49 -1.34 8.73
CA TYR A 176 2.02 -1.66 10.06
C TYR A 176 1.09 -2.88 10.06
N GLY A 177 0.05 -2.86 9.22
CA GLY A 177 -0.94 -3.93 9.14
C GLY A 177 -0.36 -5.27 8.67
N LEU A 178 0.52 -5.24 7.66
CA LEU A 178 1.19 -6.43 7.16
C LEU A 178 2.17 -7.00 8.20
N MET A 179 3.01 -6.17 8.81
CA MET A 179 3.96 -6.64 9.83
C MET A 179 3.24 -7.16 11.08
N PHE A 180 2.23 -6.45 11.59
CA PHE A 180 1.46 -6.89 12.75
C PHE A 180 0.71 -8.20 12.47
N SER A 181 0.04 -8.32 11.31
CA SER A 181 -0.74 -9.53 11.00
C SER A 181 0.12 -10.79 10.82
N GLN A 182 1.37 -10.64 10.35
CA GLN A 182 2.24 -11.80 10.10
C GLN A 182 3.16 -12.13 11.27
N LEU A 183 3.64 -11.12 12.00
CA LEU A 183 4.68 -11.24 13.03
C LEU A 183 4.24 -10.79 14.43
N GLY A 184 3.08 -10.13 14.58
CA GLY A 184 2.66 -9.55 15.86
C GLY A 184 2.32 -10.56 16.95
N ASP A 185 2.11 -11.84 16.60
CA ASP A 185 1.87 -12.95 17.52
C ASP A 185 3.12 -13.84 17.75
N ARG A 186 4.29 -13.42 17.23
CA ARG A 186 5.52 -14.20 17.30
C ARG A 186 6.36 -13.82 18.51
N THR A 187 6.54 -14.78 19.40
CA THR A 187 7.35 -14.66 20.63
C THR A 187 8.73 -15.30 20.50
N GLU A 188 9.16 -15.60 19.27
CA GLU A 188 10.50 -16.12 19.00
C GLU A 188 11.54 -15.06 19.37
N LEU A 189 12.64 -15.48 20.01
CA LEU A 189 13.71 -14.59 20.42
C LEU A 189 14.59 -14.25 19.22
N ILE A 190 14.88 -12.96 19.06
CA ILE A 190 15.84 -12.45 18.08
C ILE A 190 17.04 -11.83 18.78
N HIS A 191 18.21 -12.06 18.19
CA HIS A 191 19.44 -11.38 18.55
C HIS A 191 19.51 -10.03 17.81
N VAL A 192 19.61 -8.96 18.60
CA VAL A 192 19.81 -7.59 18.10
C VAL A 192 21.21 -7.14 18.51
N PRO A 193 22.10 -6.79 17.56
CA PRO A 193 23.45 -6.36 17.89
C PRO A 193 23.44 -5.19 18.88
N GLY A 194 24.06 -5.38 20.04
CA GLY A 194 24.17 -4.35 21.08
C GLY A 194 22.96 -4.21 22.02
N GLN A 195 21.97 -5.10 21.93
CA GLN A 195 20.82 -5.18 22.86
C GLN A 195 20.67 -6.62 23.40
N PRO A 196 19.97 -6.81 24.53
CA PRO A 196 19.59 -8.16 24.97
C PRO A 196 18.66 -8.81 23.96
N ASP A 197 18.65 -10.14 23.93
CA ASP A 197 17.72 -10.90 23.13
C ASP A 197 16.28 -10.54 23.55
N GLN A 198 15.47 -10.17 22.58
CA GLN A 198 14.08 -9.75 22.77
C GLN A 198 13.19 -10.51 21.80
N THR A 199 11.89 -10.52 22.06
CA THR A 199 10.95 -11.18 21.14
C THR A 199 10.79 -10.38 19.84
N VAL A 200 10.43 -11.05 18.75
CA VAL A 200 10.08 -10.38 17.48
C VAL A 200 8.98 -9.33 17.71
N GLN A 201 7.99 -9.65 18.55
CA GLN A 201 6.94 -8.71 18.93
C GLN A 201 7.49 -7.44 19.59
N GLU A 202 8.31 -7.56 20.64
CA GLU A 202 8.88 -6.41 21.37
C GLU A 202 9.75 -5.54 20.46
N PHE A 203 10.56 -6.16 19.59
CA PHE A 203 11.35 -5.43 18.62
C PHE A 203 10.49 -4.62 17.64
N LEU A 204 9.40 -5.22 17.15
CA LEU A 204 8.45 -4.59 16.25
C LEU A 204 7.64 -3.49 16.93
N GLU A 205 7.30 -3.66 18.20
CA GLU A 205 6.68 -2.64 19.04
C GLU A 205 7.61 -1.43 19.23
N GLY A 206 8.90 -1.64 19.51
CA GLY A 206 9.89 -0.56 19.58
C GLY A 206 10.12 0.12 18.24
N TYR A 207 10.44 -0.65 17.20
CA TYR A 207 10.88 -0.10 15.91
C TYR A 207 9.75 0.58 15.11
N LEU A 208 8.55 -0.04 15.07
CA LEU A 208 7.40 0.44 14.29
C LEU A 208 6.25 0.98 15.16
N GLY A 209 6.25 0.74 16.48
CA GLY A 209 5.12 1.15 17.33
C GLY A 209 3.91 0.22 17.21
N LEU A 210 4.12 -1.05 16.90
CA LEU A 210 3.10 -2.06 16.59
C LEU A 210 2.24 -2.50 17.80
N GLU A 211 1.54 -1.57 18.44
CA GLU A 211 0.58 -1.89 19.50
C GLU A 211 -0.71 -2.51 18.92
N GLY A 212 -1.12 -3.69 19.40
CA GLY A 212 -2.36 -4.33 18.94
C GLY A 212 -3.62 -3.48 19.04
N ARG A 213 -3.64 -2.50 19.97
CA ARG A 213 -4.73 -1.53 20.12
C ARG A 213 -5.00 -0.70 18.85
N TYR A 214 -3.96 -0.39 18.08
CA TYR A 214 -4.11 0.44 16.88
C TYR A 214 -4.43 -0.38 15.62
N PHE A 215 -4.36 -1.70 15.66
CA PHE A 215 -4.56 -2.52 14.46
C PHE A 215 -5.92 -2.25 13.79
N ASN A 216 -7.00 -2.29 14.56
CA ASN A 216 -8.35 -2.00 14.07
C ASN A 216 -8.47 -0.54 13.58
N LEU A 217 -7.89 0.41 14.32
CA LEU A 217 -7.88 1.83 13.93
C LEU A 217 -7.21 2.01 12.56
N VAL A 218 -6.06 1.40 12.36
CA VAL A 218 -5.27 1.43 11.12
C VAL A 218 -6.08 0.81 9.97
N THR A 219 -6.82 -0.28 10.18
CA THR A 219 -7.71 -0.85 9.17
C THR A 219 -8.83 0.14 8.78
N TYR A 220 -9.50 0.76 9.76
CA TYR A 220 -10.55 1.75 9.47
C TYR A 220 -10.00 2.98 8.75
N LEU A 221 -8.81 3.46 9.11
CA LEU A 221 -8.17 4.60 8.46
C LEU A 221 -7.88 4.34 6.96
N HIS A 222 -7.51 3.12 6.57
CA HIS A 222 -7.37 2.78 5.14
C HIS A 222 -8.70 2.91 4.40
N LEU A 223 -9.79 2.38 4.96
CA LEU A 223 -11.11 2.48 4.34
C LEU A 223 -11.56 3.94 4.19
N VAL A 224 -11.27 4.77 5.20
CA VAL A 224 -11.54 6.21 5.14
C VAL A 224 -10.72 6.89 4.05
N VAL A 225 -9.43 6.59 3.91
CA VAL A 225 -8.58 7.18 2.85
C VAL A 225 -9.01 6.73 1.46
N ILE A 226 -9.39 5.45 1.28
CA ILE A 226 -9.96 4.94 0.03
C ILE A 226 -11.23 5.71 -0.32
N ALA A 227 -12.16 5.87 0.63
CA ALA A 227 -13.38 6.63 0.43
C ALA A 227 -13.10 8.12 0.13
N LEU A 228 -12.11 8.71 0.79
CA LEU A 228 -11.67 10.08 0.57
C LEU A 228 -11.12 10.27 -0.84
N PHE A 229 -10.22 9.41 -1.32
CA PHE A 229 -9.69 9.50 -2.67
C PHE A 229 -10.75 9.26 -3.74
N ALA A 230 -11.68 8.33 -3.51
CA ALA A 230 -12.84 8.13 -4.39
C ALA A 230 -13.71 9.39 -4.49
N LEU A 231 -13.99 10.03 -3.35
CA LEU A 231 -14.78 11.25 -3.29
C LEU A 231 -14.05 12.43 -3.95
N LEU A 232 -12.76 12.60 -3.69
CA LEU A 232 -11.94 13.65 -4.32
C LEU A 232 -11.84 13.44 -5.84
N PHE A 233 -11.65 12.21 -6.29
CA PHE A 233 -11.69 11.86 -7.71
C PHE A 233 -13.02 12.30 -8.35
N PHE A 234 -14.16 11.95 -7.72
CA PHE A 234 -15.47 12.38 -8.22
C PHE A 234 -15.61 13.91 -8.25
N ILE A 235 -15.20 14.61 -7.19
CA ILE A 235 -15.27 16.08 -7.13
C ILE A 235 -14.43 16.71 -8.24
N PHE A 236 -13.20 16.23 -8.44
CA PHE A 236 -12.28 16.78 -9.44
C PHE A 236 -12.78 16.53 -10.86
N VAL A 237 -13.23 15.33 -11.20
CA VAL A 237 -13.80 15.07 -12.53
C VAL A 237 -15.09 15.89 -12.77
N LYS A 238 -15.86 16.18 -11.71
CA LYS A 238 -17.08 17.00 -11.82
C LYS A 238 -16.80 18.48 -12.06
N HIS A 239 -15.84 19.06 -11.33
CA HIS A 239 -15.63 20.51 -11.27
C HIS A 239 -14.46 21.00 -12.14
N LEU A 240 -13.42 20.18 -12.33
CA LEU A 240 -12.27 20.54 -13.15
C LEU A 240 -12.52 20.12 -14.60
N LYS A 241 -12.34 21.08 -15.52
CA LYS A 241 -12.42 20.83 -16.96
C LYS A 241 -11.11 21.27 -17.60
N PHE A 242 -10.49 20.33 -18.28
CA PHE A 242 -9.25 20.55 -19.04
C PHE A 242 -9.55 20.30 -20.52
N GLU A 243 -10.38 21.15 -21.12
CA GLU A 243 -10.60 21.15 -22.56
C GLU A 243 -9.44 21.90 -23.23
N ARG A 244 -8.69 21.22 -24.12
CA ARG A 244 -7.85 21.93 -25.08
C ARG A 244 -8.79 22.49 -26.15
N ARG A 245 -8.89 23.82 -26.23
CA ARG A 245 -9.48 24.54 -27.36
C ARG A 245 -8.70 24.29 -28.64
#